data_AF-A0A7J5YU93-F1
#
_entry.id   AF-A0A7J5YU93-F1
#
_cell.length_a   1.000
_cell.length_b   1.000
_cell.length_c   1.000
_cell.angle_alpha   90.00
_cell.angle_beta   90.00
_cell.angle_gamma   90.00
#
_symmetry.space_group_name_H-M   'P 1'
#
loop_
_entity.id
_entity.type
_entity.pdbx_description
1 polymer ?
#
loop_
_entity_poly.entity_id
_entity_poly.type
_entity_poly.pdbx_seq_one_letter_code
_entity_poly.pdbx_strand_id
1 'polypeptide(L)'
;MADFLKSTKLGSTHEEEWYYSDEVLNTMREKAKMFQASAKGLKNNSKFRFLITAKTNDNYKGATIYHYKKGQLVTEDFQRQKPSSVETITDKRDLIWCKSYFFELKI
;
A
#
# COMPACT_ATOMS: atom_id res chain seq x y z
N MET A 1 24.11 13.24 7.86
CA MET A 1 24.70 14.52 8.33
C MET A 1 26.22 14.43 8.54
N ALA A 2 26.96 13.54 7.86
CA ALA A 2 28.41 13.39 8.09
C ALA A 2 29.27 14.02 6.98
N ASP A 3 28.73 14.25 5.78
CA ASP A 3 29.55 14.57 4.60
C ASP A 3 29.50 16.04 4.15
N PHE A 4 28.88 16.92 4.95
CA PHE A 4 28.52 18.29 4.54
C PHE A 4 29.71 19.25 4.32
N LEU A 5 30.93 18.85 4.65
CA LEU A 5 32.12 19.71 4.51
C LEU A 5 32.94 19.44 3.24
N LYS A 6 32.65 18.40 2.44
CA LYS A 6 33.58 17.96 1.38
C LYS A 6 33.19 18.31 -0.06
N SER A 7 31.99 18.84 -0.34
CA SER A 7 31.58 19.07 -1.73
C SER A 7 30.79 20.36 -1.91
N THR A 8 31.42 21.48 -1.58
CA THR A 8 31.02 22.76 -2.17
C THR A 8 31.29 22.65 -3.67
N LYS A 9 30.21 22.59 -4.47
CA LYS A 9 30.15 22.73 -5.93
C LYS A 9 30.25 21.45 -6.77
N LEU A 10 29.10 20.79 -6.96
CA LEU A 10 28.67 20.27 -8.25
C LEU A 10 27.14 20.35 -8.29
N GLY A 11 26.57 20.75 -9.43
CA GLY A 11 25.21 21.31 -9.55
C GLY A 11 24.11 20.53 -8.85
N SER A 12 23.08 21.25 -8.39
CA SER A 12 21.80 20.66 -7.97
C SER A 12 21.11 20.06 -9.20
N THR A 13 21.61 18.94 -9.70
CA THR A 13 20.78 17.96 -10.39
C THR A 13 19.87 17.40 -9.31
N HIS A 14 18.80 18.13 -8.99
CA HIS A 14 17.66 17.56 -8.28
C HIS A 14 17.19 16.39 -9.15
N GLU A 15 17.64 15.19 -8.82
CA GLU A 15 16.85 14.00 -9.12
C GLU A 15 15.48 14.29 -8.51
N GLU A 16 14.43 14.34 -9.32
CA GLU A 16 13.08 14.69 -8.84
C GLU A 16 12.68 13.72 -7.73
N GLU A 17 12.83 14.16 -6.48
CA GLU A 17 12.48 13.34 -5.33
C GLU A 17 10.98 13.02 -5.41
N TRP A 18 10.64 11.75 -5.15
CA TRP A 18 9.31 11.23 -5.46
C TRP A 18 8.17 11.99 -4.78
N TYR A 19 8.42 12.63 -3.63
CA TYR A 19 7.43 13.38 -2.87
C TYR A 19 7.11 14.76 -3.46
N TYR A 20 7.86 15.23 -4.46
CA TYR A 20 7.49 16.41 -5.26
C TYR A 20 6.50 16.08 -6.38
N SER A 21 6.28 14.79 -6.68
CA SER A 21 5.34 14.37 -7.72
C SER A 21 3.90 14.35 -7.21
N ASP A 22 3.06 15.25 -7.73
CA ASP A 22 1.63 15.27 -7.45
C ASP A 22 0.94 13.95 -7.82
N GLU A 23 1.41 13.28 -8.87
CA GLU A 23 0.91 11.96 -9.28
C GLU A 23 1.12 10.94 -8.15
N VAL A 24 2.36 10.84 -7.65
CA VAL A 24 2.69 9.91 -6.56
C VAL A 24 1.88 10.24 -5.30
N LEU A 25 1.77 11.52 -4.94
CA LEU A 25 0.98 11.95 -3.78
C LEU A 25 -0.51 11.63 -3.94
N ASN A 26 -1.07 11.79 -5.14
CA ASN A 26 -2.46 11.45 -5.41
C ASN A 26 -2.71 9.95 -5.31
N THR A 27 -1.84 9.11 -5.90
CA THR A 27 -1.93 7.65 -5.76
C THR A 27 -1.85 7.22 -4.30
N MET A 28 -0.98 7.83 -3.49
CA MET A 28 -0.91 7.56 -2.05
C MET A 28 -2.23 7.88 -1.34
N ARG A 29 -2.83 9.05 -1.62
CA ARG A 29 -4.12 9.45 -1.04
C ARG A 29 -5.24 8.49 -1.44
N GLU A 30 -5.27 8.03 -2.69
CA GLU A 30 -6.25 7.05 -3.16
C GLU A 30 -6.11 5.71 -2.44
N LYS A 31 -4.89 5.18 -2.35
CA LYS A 31 -4.62 3.94 -1.59
C LYS A 31 -4.98 4.11 -0.11
N ALA A 32 -4.68 5.25 0.51
CA ALA A 32 -5.07 5.54 1.90
C ALA A 32 -6.60 5.55 2.08
N LYS A 33 -7.35 6.16 1.15
CA LYS A 33 -8.82 6.13 1.14
C LYS A 33 -9.35 4.69 1.00
N MET A 34 -8.76 3.90 0.11
CA MET A 34 -9.13 2.49 -0.07
C MET A 34 -8.89 1.68 1.21
N PHE A 35 -7.73 1.84 1.84
CA PHE A 35 -7.40 1.16 3.09
C PHE A 35 -8.37 1.55 4.21
N GLN A 36 -8.65 2.85 4.37
CA GLN A 36 -9.60 3.33 5.38
C GLN A 36 -11.01 2.77 5.13
N ALA A 37 -11.47 2.74 3.88
CA ALA A 37 -12.77 2.18 3.53
C ALA A 37 -12.86 0.68 3.89
N SER A 38 -11.83 -0.10 3.56
CA SER A 38 -11.74 -1.52 3.92
C SER A 38 -11.73 -1.73 5.44
N ALA A 39 -10.93 -0.94 6.17
CA ALA A 39 -10.85 -1.00 7.63
C ALA A 39 -12.21 -0.69 8.28
N LYS A 40 -12.92 0.34 7.80
CA LYS A 40 -14.25 0.70 8.28
C LYS A 40 -15.29 -0.39 7.98
N GLY A 41 -15.29 -0.94 6.76
CA GLY A 41 -16.23 -1.99 6.35
C GLY A 41 -16.04 -3.31 7.10
N LEU A 42 -14.80 -3.62 7.51
CA LEU A 42 -14.45 -4.88 8.16
C LEU A 42 -14.15 -4.74 9.66
N LYS A 43 -14.43 -3.57 10.26
CA LYS A 43 -14.11 -3.26 11.67
C LYS A 43 -14.64 -4.27 12.69
N ASN A 44 -15.79 -4.88 12.42
CA ASN A 44 -16.44 -5.83 13.33
C ASN A 44 -16.00 -7.28 13.10
N ASN A 45 -15.14 -7.54 12.12
CA ASN A 45 -14.70 -8.89 11.78
C ASN A 45 -13.31 -9.16 12.36
N SER A 46 -13.26 -9.86 13.49
CA SER A 46 -12.02 -10.20 14.21
C SER A 46 -11.01 -11.02 13.39
N LYS A 47 -11.42 -11.57 12.25
CA LYS A 47 -10.53 -12.29 11.33
C LYS A 47 -9.63 -11.35 10.52
N PHE A 48 -9.87 -10.04 10.58
CA PHE A 48 -9.13 -9.03 9.82
C PHE A 48 -8.35 -8.13 10.76
N ARG A 49 -7.11 -7.88 10.37
CA ARG A 49 -6.24 -6.88 10.99
C ARG A 49 -5.77 -5.92 9.91
N PHE A 50 -5.74 -4.64 10.28
CA PHE A 50 -5.32 -3.51 9.48
C PHE A 50 -4.14 -2.85 10.19
N LEU A 51 -3.01 -2.75 9.52
CA LEU A 51 -1.76 -2.29 10.11
C LEU A 51 -1.07 -1.34 9.12
N ILE A 52 -0.34 -0.35 9.65
CA ILE A 52 0.41 0.63 8.86
C ILE A 52 1.88 0.47 9.22
N THR A 53 2.75 0.37 8.22
CA THR A 53 4.21 0.32 8.42
C THR A 53 4.92 1.21 7.41
N ALA A 54 6.14 1.64 7.74
CA ALA A 54 7.00 2.36 6.82
C ALA A 54 8.22 1.51 6.53
N LYS A 55 8.36 1.09 5.28
CA LYS A 55 9.50 0.31 4.81
C LYS A 55 9.85 0.75 3.38
N THR A 56 11.14 0.65 3.08
CA THR A 56 11.66 0.97 1.76
C THR A 56 11.26 -0.12 0.78
N ASN A 57 10.63 0.30 -0.32
CA ASN A 57 10.32 -0.54 -1.46
C ASN A 57 10.85 0.15 -2.73
N ASP A 58 11.64 -0.58 -3.51
CA ASP A 58 12.27 -0.08 -4.75
C ASP A 58 11.34 -0.27 -5.97
N ASN A 59 10.37 -1.17 -5.88
CA ASN A 59 9.42 -1.47 -6.95
C ASN A 59 8.26 -0.47 -7.00
N TYR A 60 7.89 0.14 -5.88
CA TYR A 60 6.74 1.05 -5.77
C TYR A 60 7.12 2.39 -5.15
N LYS A 61 6.74 3.49 -5.83
CA LYS A 61 6.89 4.86 -5.33
C LYS A 61 5.69 5.25 -4.46
N GLY A 62 5.94 5.96 -3.36
CA GLY A 62 4.90 6.45 -2.46
C GLY A 62 4.34 5.40 -1.50
N ALA A 63 3.24 4.71 -1.85
CA ALA A 63 2.60 3.75 -0.95
C ALA A 63 2.06 2.53 -1.70
N THR A 64 1.98 1.40 -0.99
CA THR A 64 1.32 0.21 -1.50
C THR A 64 0.54 -0.51 -0.40
N ILE A 65 -0.33 -1.43 -0.80
CA ILE A 65 -1.19 -2.19 0.12
C ILE A 65 -0.81 -3.67 -0.01
N TYR A 66 -0.21 -4.20 1.04
CA TYR A 66 0.13 -5.61 1.12
C TYR A 66 -1.06 -6.43 1.62
N HIS A 67 -1.31 -7.57 1.00
CA HIS A 67 -2.34 -8.51 1.43
C HIS A 67 -1.71 -9.77 2.00
N TYR A 68 -2.05 -10.09 3.25
CA TYR A 68 -1.53 -11.27 3.94
C TYR A 68 -2.65 -12.19 4.37
N LYS A 69 -2.60 -13.45 3.93
CA LYS A 69 -3.57 -14.49 4.29
C LYS A 69 -2.85 -15.56 5.11
N LYS A 70 -3.31 -15.77 6.35
CA LYS A 70 -2.73 -16.76 7.28
C LYS A 70 -1.21 -16.56 7.50
N GLY A 71 -0.74 -15.30 7.53
CA GLY A 71 0.67 -14.97 7.74
C GLY A 71 1.55 -15.07 6.49
N GLN A 72 1.00 -15.49 5.35
CA GLN A 72 1.72 -15.51 4.07
C GLN A 72 1.32 -14.32 3.20
N LEU A 73 2.30 -13.73 2.54
CA LEU A 73 2.11 -12.65 1.58
C LEU A 73 1.39 -13.20 0.34
N VAL A 74 0.28 -12.57 -0.05
CA VAL A 74 -0.50 -12.91 -1.24
C VAL A 74 -0.21 -11.96 -2.39
N THR A 75 -0.17 -10.65 -2.11
CA THR A 75 0.18 -9.62 -3.09
C THR A 75 0.79 -8.39 -2.39
N GLU A 76 1.72 -7.73 -3.09
CA GLU A 76 2.35 -6.47 -2.66
C GLU A 76 1.62 -5.23 -3.13
N ASP A 77 0.82 -5.33 -4.21
CA ASP A 77 -0.03 -4.26 -4.71
C ASP A 77 -1.49 -4.72 -4.76
N PHE A 78 -2.14 -4.69 -3.61
CA PHE A 78 -3.56 -4.96 -3.55
C PHE A 78 -4.36 -3.83 -4.19
N GLN A 79 -4.93 -4.15 -5.35
CA GLN A 79 -5.94 -3.34 -6.01
C GLN A 79 -7.33 -3.92 -5.74
N ARG A 80 -8.35 -3.07 -5.67
CA ARG A 80 -9.74 -3.52 -5.51
C ARG A 80 -10.14 -4.30 -6.76
N GLN A 81 -10.04 -5.62 -6.72
CA GLN A 81 -10.57 -6.45 -7.78
C GLN A 81 -12.10 -6.32 -7.82
N LYS A 82 -12.64 -6.21 -9.03
CA LYS A 82 -14.08 -6.30 -9.28
C LYS A 82 -14.51 -7.73 -8.90
N PRO A 83 -15.56 -7.94 -8.09
CA PRO A 83 -16.00 -9.28 -7.77
C PRO A 83 -16.29 -10.04 -9.07
N SER A 84 -15.77 -11.27 -9.18
CA SER A 84 -16.19 -12.19 -10.24
C SER A 84 -17.70 -12.40 -10.14
N SER A 85 -18.37 -12.58 -11.29
CA SER A 85 -19.81 -12.86 -11.34
C SER A 85 -20.18 -13.93 -10.32
N VAL A 86 -21.27 -13.72 -9.60
CA VAL A 86 -21.72 -14.56 -8.46
C VAL A 86 -21.83 -16.05 -8.84
N GLU A 87 -22.02 -16.33 -10.14
CA GLU A 87 -22.19 -17.66 -10.72
C GLU A 87 -20.92 -18.53 -10.72
N THR A 88 -19.71 -17.96 -10.62
CA THR A 88 -18.44 -18.71 -10.65
C THR A 88 -17.82 -18.96 -9.27
N ILE A 89 -18.48 -18.51 -8.20
CA ILE A 89 -17.92 -18.52 -6.86
C ILE A 89 -18.07 -19.91 -6.23
N THR A 90 -16.96 -20.66 -6.20
CA THR A 90 -16.92 -22.04 -5.70
C THR A 90 -16.68 -22.10 -4.18
N ASP A 91 -16.01 -21.10 -3.60
CA ASP A 91 -15.71 -21.04 -2.17
C ASP A 91 -16.44 -19.88 -1.48
N LYS A 92 -17.14 -20.16 -0.36
CA LYS A 92 -17.78 -19.12 0.48
C LYS A 92 -16.79 -18.06 0.98
N ARG A 93 -15.49 -18.38 1.03
CA ARG A 93 -14.42 -17.45 1.40
C ARG A 93 -14.10 -16.44 0.29
N ASP A 94 -14.54 -16.67 -0.94
CA ASP A 94 -14.41 -15.72 -2.04
C ASP A 94 -15.52 -14.66 -1.98
N LEU A 95 -16.67 -14.98 -1.37
CA LEU A 95 -17.71 -14.00 -1.00
C LEU A 95 -17.28 -13.15 0.20
N ILE A 96 -16.46 -13.70 1.10
CA ILE A 96 -15.97 -13.04 2.31
C ILE A 96 -14.55 -12.55 2.03
N TRP A 97 -14.47 -11.49 1.21
CA TRP A 97 -13.34 -10.56 1.04
C TRP A 97 -12.13 -10.91 1.93
N CYS A 98 -11.09 -11.54 1.38
CA CYS A 98 -10.07 -12.30 2.11
C CYS A 98 -9.36 -11.59 3.29
N LYS A 99 -9.19 -12.36 4.39
CA LYS A 99 -8.52 -12.02 5.67
C LYS A 99 -7.27 -11.14 5.55
N SER A 100 -7.24 -10.05 6.34
CA SER A 100 -6.13 -9.13 6.68
C SER A 100 -5.47 -8.32 5.55
N TYR A 101 -5.56 -6.98 5.66
CA TYR A 101 -4.89 -6.02 4.77
C TYR A 101 -3.86 -5.22 5.56
N PHE A 102 -2.65 -5.06 5.02
CA PHE A 102 -1.61 -4.18 5.56
C PHE A 102 -1.45 -2.98 4.63
N PHE A 103 -1.43 -1.78 5.18
CA PHE A 103 -1.01 -0.57 4.50
C PHE A 103 0.49 -0.39 4.72
N GLU A 104 1.25 -0.08 3.68
CA GLU A 104 2.63 0.33 3.82
C GLU A 104 2.79 1.73 3.24
N LEU A 105 3.15 2.68 4.10
CA LEU A 105 3.35 4.09 3.78
C LEU A 105 4.87 4.33 3.74
N LYS A 106 5.45 4.66 2.59
CA LYS A 106 6.84 5.13 2.54
C LYS A 106 6.89 6.55 3.11
N ILE A 107 7.81 6.77 4.05
CA ILE A 107 8.23 8.09 4.51
C ILE A 107 9.60 8.34 3.91
#